data_AF-A0AAD6QE55-F1
#
_entry.id   AF-A0AAD6QE55-F1
#
_cell.length_a   1.000
_cell.length_b   1.000
_cell.length_c   1.000
_cell.angle_alpha   90.00
_cell.angle_beta   90.00
_cell.angle_gamma   90.00
#
_symmetry.space_group_name_H-M   'P 1'
#
loop_
_entity.id
_entity.type
_entity.pdbx_description
1 polymer ?
#
loop_
_entity_poly.entity_id
_entity_poly.type
_entity_poly.pdbx_seq_one_letter_code
_entity_poly.pdbx_strand_id
1 'polypeptide(L)'
;MEKFSSKLRVTIYLDGVYHVFDEPALFSTDLKASSPKLTPGKVGDLELGILKAEGLVPMKSKNGLKTTDAYCVAKYGPKWTRTSTVVSSLEPKWMKQYQWDVLDPCTVIAIGVFDNNNLQAGEGWATDRLIGKVIRIRLSTLEFGRIYKYAYPLVALMPDGVKKMGELHFTLRFIYTKGSGDKIYQYTQPMLPKPAYTNPMSVYQIDSLRNQAVRHIAMRLARAEPPLRREVVESMLSGRGPVWSIRRGKANFQRVMECLKFFKTALIWLDDLRQWKNSRTTIVMFAVFSVFVYYSEIIIPSFFAFLFLKALRNYFKRPRDILCLDTNLSQVESVNTLDWQEELDTFPSSAPFEDLRLRYDRLRAIGYRIEETVGDLATQLERFHAMFSWRDRRATLIFTLFCLVAWMVFYLVPFRLLFFLFGTYLMRSPRFRVTLPPIPQNVFRRLPSRDDCLL
;
A
#
# COMPACT_ATOMS: atom_id res chain seq x y z
N MET A 1 -47.25 7.10 -41.82
CA MET A 1 -46.17 6.76 -40.88
C MET A 1 -46.58 7.23 -39.50
N GLU A 2 -47.03 6.31 -38.64
CA GLU A 2 -47.38 6.62 -37.26
C GLU A 2 -46.11 6.82 -36.42
N LYS A 3 -46.00 7.96 -35.72
CA LYS A 3 -44.90 8.24 -34.80
C LYS A 3 -45.07 7.37 -33.56
N PHE A 4 -44.20 6.39 -33.39
CA PHE A 4 -44.10 5.59 -32.18
C PHE A 4 -43.68 6.49 -31.01
N SER A 5 -44.61 6.83 -30.10
CA SER A 5 -44.29 7.54 -28.85
C SER A 5 -44.34 6.54 -27.69
N SER A 6 -43.18 6.11 -27.20
CA SER A 6 -43.09 5.29 -26.00
C SER A 6 -42.54 6.10 -24.82
N LYS A 7 -43.08 5.86 -23.62
CA LYS A 7 -42.64 6.49 -22.37
C LYS A 7 -41.75 5.51 -21.60
N LEU A 8 -40.44 5.74 -21.61
CA LEU A 8 -39.50 4.93 -20.86
C LEU A 8 -39.56 5.32 -19.37
N ARG A 9 -40.09 4.45 -18.50
CA ARG A 9 -40.07 4.64 -17.05
C ARG A 9 -38.84 3.95 -16.46
N VAL A 10 -37.78 4.72 -16.23
CA VAL A 10 -36.59 4.22 -15.54
C VAL A 10 -36.78 4.40 -14.04
N THR A 11 -36.62 3.31 -13.28
CA THR A 11 -36.54 3.38 -11.80
C THR A 11 -35.11 3.04 -11.40
N ILE A 12 -34.41 4.02 -10.85
CA ILE A 12 -33.01 3.86 -10.43
C ILE A 12 -32.99 3.55 -8.95
N TYR A 13 -32.46 2.38 -8.57
CA TYR A 13 -32.18 2.03 -7.19
C TYR A 13 -30.70 2.25 -6.92
N LEU A 14 -30.38 3.15 -5.98
CA LEU A 14 -29.02 3.40 -5.56
C LEU A 14 -28.68 2.53 -4.36
N ASP A 15 -27.91 1.47 -4.58
CA ASP A 15 -27.32 0.71 -3.47
C ASP A 15 -26.08 1.45 -2.93
N GLY A 16 -26.31 2.35 -1.97
CA GLY A 16 -25.26 3.13 -1.32
C GLY A 16 -24.48 2.36 -0.25
N VAL A 17 -24.69 1.06 -0.11
CA VAL A 17 -24.14 0.27 1.00
C VAL A 17 -22.73 -0.25 0.70
N TYR A 18 -22.37 -0.37 -0.59
CA TYR A 18 -21.02 -0.67 -1.03
C TYR A 18 -20.16 0.58 -1.16
N HIS A 19 -18.85 0.39 -0.99
CA HIS A 19 -17.84 1.36 -1.38
C HIS A 19 -17.30 0.98 -2.76
N VAL A 20 -17.42 1.89 -3.73
CA VAL A 20 -16.82 1.73 -5.05
C VAL A 20 -15.44 2.38 -5.01
N PHE A 21 -14.40 1.55 -5.05
CA PHE A 21 -13.04 2.02 -5.03
C PHE A 21 -12.67 2.67 -6.36
N ASP A 22 -12.09 3.87 -6.32
CA ASP A 22 -11.40 4.49 -7.45
C ASP A 22 -9.88 4.21 -7.42
N GLU A 23 -9.37 3.65 -6.32
CA GLU A 23 -7.97 3.31 -6.06
C GLU A 23 -7.81 1.83 -5.66
N PRO A 24 -6.63 1.23 -5.83
CA PRO A 24 -6.35 -0.08 -5.25
C PRO A 24 -6.47 -0.05 -3.72
N ALA A 25 -6.95 -1.14 -3.12
CA ALA A 25 -7.18 -1.24 -1.68
C ALA A 25 -5.95 -0.91 -0.81
N LEU A 26 -4.74 -1.09 -1.35
CA LEU A 26 -3.49 -0.80 -0.65
C LEU A 26 -3.18 0.70 -0.53
N PHE A 27 -3.62 1.49 -1.51
CA PHE A 27 -3.34 2.94 -1.64
C PHE A 27 -4.58 3.80 -1.39
N SER A 28 -5.65 3.19 -0.90
CA SER A 28 -6.95 3.84 -0.76
C SER A 28 -6.88 5.05 0.16
N THR A 29 -7.35 6.17 -0.38
CA THR A 29 -7.53 7.46 0.28
C THR A 29 -8.90 7.56 0.98
N ASP A 30 -9.85 6.69 0.63
CA ASP A 30 -11.19 6.59 1.22
C ASP A 30 -11.67 5.13 1.34
N LEU A 31 -12.23 4.77 2.50
CA LEU A 31 -12.80 3.45 2.78
C LEU A 31 -14.31 3.52 3.09
N LYS A 32 -14.92 4.71 2.91
CA LYS A 32 -16.28 5.03 3.33
C LYS A 32 -17.35 4.44 2.40
N ALA A 33 -18.44 3.90 2.96
CA ALA A 33 -19.64 3.60 2.16
C ALA A 33 -20.17 4.85 1.43
N SER A 34 -20.77 4.65 0.25
CA SER A 34 -21.33 5.76 -0.53
C SER A 34 -22.48 6.48 0.20
N SER A 35 -23.20 5.78 1.09
CA SER A 35 -24.29 6.34 1.88
C SER A 35 -23.80 7.23 3.04
N PRO A 36 -24.33 8.46 3.20
CA PRO A 36 -23.96 9.36 4.29
C PRO A 36 -24.32 8.79 5.68
N LYS A 37 -25.35 7.94 5.78
CA LYS A 37 -25.77 7.31 7.05
C LYS A 37 -24.78 6.27 7.57
N LEU A 38 -23.94 5.72 6.70
CA LEU A 38 -22.92 4.71 7.03
C LEU A 38 -21.52 5.33 7.17
N THR A 39 -21.42 6.67 7.15
CA THR A 39 -20.15 7.39 7.27
C THR A 39 -19.64 7.28 8.71
N PRO A 40 -18.40 6.81 8.95
CA PRO A 40 -17.79 6.91 10.26
C PRO A 40 -17.60 8.40 10.65
N GLY A 41 -17.63 8.72 11.95
CA GLY A 41 -17.39 10.08 12.41
C GLY A 41 -15.93 10.53 12.23
N LYS A 42 -15.71 11.83 12.02
CA LYS A 42 -14.37 12.46 11.87
C LYS A 42 -13.43 12.07 13.01
N VAL A 43 -12.23 11.62 12.66
CA VAL A 43 -11.17 11.15 13.59
C VAL A 43 -10.10 12.21 13.82
N GLY A 44 -9.83 13.03 12.81
CA GLY A 44 -8.81 14.05 12.89
C GLY A 44 -8.79 14.99 11.69
N ASP A 45 -7.77 15.84 11.67
CA ASP A 45 -7.48 16.84 10.65
C ASP A 45 -6.10 16.58 10.06
N LEU A 46 -6.02 16.50 8.73
CA LEU A 46 -4.79 16.41 7.98
C LEU A 46 -4.48 17.75 7.35
N GLU A 47 -3.28 18.26 7.58
CA GLU A 47 -2.78 19.48 6.96
C GLU A 47 -1.58 19.18 6.07
N LEU A 48 -1.64 19.63 4.81
CA LEU A 48 -0.57 19.57 3.83
C LEU A 48 -0.17 20.99 3.42
N GLY A 49 1.09 21.36 3.59
CA GLY A 49 1.67 22.56 3.01
C GLY A 49 2.59 22.22 1.83
N ILE A 50 2.17 22.50 0.60
CA ILE A 50 3.01 22.36 -0.60
C ILE A 50 3.83 23.64 -0.76
N LEU A 51 5.14 23.55 -0.53
CA LEU A 51 6.01 24.73 -0.45
C LEU A 51 6.61 25.09 -1.82
N LYS A 52 7.50 24.23 -2.32
CA LYS A 52 8.27 24.43 -3.55
C LYS A 52 8.74 23.11 -4.14
N ALA A 53 9.18 23.13 -5.40
CA ALA A 53 10.06 22.09 -5.94
C ALA A 53 11.41 22.71 -6.32
N GLU A 54 12.46 21.90 -6.30
CA GLU A 54 13.84 22.32 -6.55
C GLU A 54 14.53 21.35 -7.51
N GLY A 55 15.38 21.88 -8.38
CA GLY A 55 16.16 21.08 -9.33
C GLY A 55 15.32 20.27 -10.32
N LEU A 56 14.19 20.81 -10.79
CA LEU A 56 13.38 20.11 -11.78
C LEU A 56 14.14 19.92 -13.09
N VAL A 57 14.06 18.72 -13.68
CA VAL A 57 14.63 18.46 -15.01
C VAL A 57 13.75 19.16 -16.07
N PRO A 58 14.35 19.87 -17.03
CA PRO A 58 13.59 20.51 -18.10
C PRO A 58 12.91 19.45 -18.99
N MET A 59 11.59 19.59 -19.14
CA MET A 59 10.78 18.69 -19.97
C MET A 59 10.45 19.26 -21.34
N LYS A 60 10.65 20.57 -21.53
CA LYS A 60 10.38 21.29 -22.78
C LYS A 60 11.56 22.18 -23.17
N SER A 61 11.61 22.53 -24.45
CA SER A 61 12.48 23.57 -24.97
C SER A 61 11.62 24.65 -25.62
N LYS A 62 11.67 25.88 -25.11
CA LYS A 62 10.98 27.05 -25.65
C LYS A 62 12.02 28.09 -26.05
N ASN A 63 12.07 28.44 -27.33
CA ASN A 63 13.04 29.42 -27.87
C ASN A 63 14.51 29.08 -27.50
N GLY A 64 14.87 27.79 -27.45
CA GLY A 64 16.19 27.31 -27.02
C GLY A 64 16.39 27.26 -25.50
N LEU A 65 15.47 27.82 -24.71
CA LEU A 65 15.48 27.75 -23.25
C LEU A 65 14.80 26.47 -22.78
N LYS A 66 15.51 25.70 -21.95
CA LYS A 66 15.02 24.48 -21.32
C LYS A 66 14.09 24.84 -20.15
N THR A 67 12.80 24.51 -20.24
CA THR A 67 11.76 24.95 -19.30
C THR A 67 10.83 23.81 -18.87
N THR A 68 10.17 23.99 -17.73
CA THR A 68 9.09 23.12 -17.22
C THR A 68 7.98 23.99 -16.65
N ASP A 69 6.72 23.63 -16.89
CA ASP A 69 5.53 24.34 -16.42
C ASP A 69 4.86 23.53 -15.31
N ALA A 70 5.40 23.62 -14.10
CA ALA A 70 5.06 22.69 -13.03
C ALA A 70 3.81 23.09 -12.22
N TYR A 71 3.00 22.09 -11.85
CA TYR A 71 1.96 22.19 -10.83
C TYR A 71 1.85 20.91 -10.02
N CYS A 72 1.27 21.01 -8.82
CA CYS A 72 1.08 19.89 -7.90
C CYS A 72 -0.41 19.56 -7.77
N VAL A 73 -0.70 18.28 -7.66
CA VAL A 73 -2.04 17.75 -7.38
C VAL A 73 -1.95 16.91 -6.11
N ALA A 74 -2.85 17.18 -5.16
CA ALA A 74 -3.00 16.37 -3.96
C ALA A 74 -4.44 15.85 -3.86
N LYS A 75 -4.55 14.56 -3.56
CA LYS A 75 -5.83 13.86 -3.34
C LYS A 75 -5.85 13.26 -1.94
N TYR A 76 -6.95 13.52 -1.24
CA TYR A 76 -7.29 12.81 -0.01
C TYR A 76 -8.82 12.65 0.10
N GLY A 77 -9.25 11.41 0.31
CA GLY A 77 -10.65 11.03 0.18
C GLY A 77 -11.25 11.44 -1.18
N PRO A 78 -12.49 11.96 -1.21
CA PRO A 78 -13.11 12.45 -2.44
C PRO A 78 -12.62 13.86 -2.87
N LYS A 79 -11.78 14.53 -2.07
CA LYS A 79 -11.37 15.92 -2.30
C LYS A 79 -10.06 15.95 -3.09
N TRP A 80 -10.10 16.66 -4.22
CA TRP A 80 -8.96 16.92 -5.10
C TRP A 80 -8.54 18.38 -5.00
N THR A 81 -7.25 18.62 -4.94
CA THR A 81 -6.67 19.97 -4.88
C THR A 81 -5.55 20.08 -5.91
N ARG A 82 -5.48 21.23 -6.58
CA ARG A 82 -4.46 21.55 -7.60
C ARG A 82 -3.85 22.91 -7.27
N THR A 83 -2.53 23.01 -7.33
CA THR A 83 -1.83 24.30 -7.20
C THR A 83 -1.88 25.08 -8.52
N SER A 84 -1.57 26.38 -8.48
CA SER A 84 -1.37 27.18 -9.69
C SER A 84 -0.17 26.67 -10.49
N THR A 85 -0.26 26.71 -11.82
CA THR A 85 0.87 26.38 -12.69
C THR A 85 1.90 27.50 -12.63
N VAL A 86 3.15 27.16 -12.30
CA VAL A 86 4.29 28.08 -12.40
C VAL A 86 4.96 27.82 -13.74
N VAL A 87 4.94 28.82 -14.61
CA VAL A 87 5.39 28.69 -16.01
C VAL A 87 6.88 28.94 -16.11
N SER A 88 7.56 28.15 -16.94
CA SER A 88 8.97 28.34 -17.32
C SER A 88 9.95 28.43 -16.14
N SER A 89 9.78 27.58 -15.12
CA SER A 89 10.65 27.57 -13.94
C SER A 89 11.03 26.15 -13.54
N LEU A 90 12.31 25.95 -13.21
CA LEU A 90 12.82 24.69 -12.65
C LEU A 90 12.77 24.67 -11.11
N GLU A 91 12.39 25.79 -10.49
CA GLU A 91 12.26 25.95 -9.03
C GLU A 91 10.91 26.60 -8.66
N PRO A 92 9.79 25.95 -8.98
CA PRO A 92 8.46 26.51 -8.74
C PRO A 92 8.18 26.65 -7.24
N LYS A 93 7.61 27.80 -6.85
CA LYS A 93 7.18 28.09 -5.47
C LYS A 93 5.66 28.26 -5.44
N TRP A 94 4.97 27.42 -4.67
CA TRP A 94 3.51 27.47 -4.55
C TRP A 94 3.03 28.04 -3.22
N MET A 95 3.70 27.68 -2.11
CA MET A 95 3.34 28.11 -0.75
C MET A 95 1.83 27.99 -0.46
N LYS A 96 1.24 26.83 -0.76
CA LYS A 96 -0.19 26.55 -0.55
C LYS A 96 -0.38 25.56 0.59
N GLN A 97 -1.34 25.84 1.46
CA GLN A 97 -1.74 24.95 2.54
C GLN A 97 -3.17 24.45 2.31
N TYR A 98 -3.38 23.17 2.58
CA TYR A 98 -4.64 22.47 2.43
C TYR A 98 -4.96 21.67 3.69
N GLN A 99 -6.26 21.54 3.98
CA GLN A 99 -6.75 20.78 5.14
C GLN A 99 -7.86 19.82 4.73
N TRP A 100 -7.83 18.61 5.29
CA TRP A 100 -8.86 17.59 5.10
C TRP A 100 -9.29 16.94 6.41
N ASP A 101 -10.56 16.52 6.44
CA ASP A 101 -11.11 15.70 7.52
C ASP A 101 -10.68 14.24 7.32
N VAL A 102 -9.99 13.68 8.31
CA VAL A 102 -9.56 12.28 8.33
C VAL A 102 -10.63 11.44 9.00
N LEU A 103 -11.11 10.42 8.27
CA LEU A 103 -12.09 9.46 8.75
C LEU A 103 -11.42 8.16 9.23
N ASP A 104 -10.39 7.70 8.53
CA ASP A 104 -9.61 6.52 8.93
C ASP A 104 -8.11 6.82 8.82
N PRO A 105 -7.32 6.67 9.91
CA PRO A 105 -5.88 6.93 9.88
C PRO A 105 -5.07 5.89 9.10
N CYS A 106 -5.66 4.77 8.70
CA CYS A 106 -5.00 3.79 7.84
C CYS A 106 -5.04 4.18 6.35
N THR A 107 -5.68 5.30 6.00
CA THR A 107 -5.71 5.83 4.63
C THR A 107 -4.39 6.49 4.24
N VAL A 108 -4.21 6.64 2.94
CA VAL A 108 -3.01 7.20 2.31
C VAL A 108 -3.35 8.56 1.71
N ILE A 109 -2.43 9.53 1.76
CA ILE A 109 -2.50 10.76 0.95
C ILE A 109 -1.64 10.58 -0.31
N ALA A 110 -2.17 11.00 -1.45
CA ALA A 110 -1.48 10.96 -2.74
C ALA A 110 -1.12 12.38 -3.21
N ILE A 111 0.15 12.60 -3.59
CA ILE A 111 0.66 13.87 -4.10
C ILE A 111 1.45 13.62 -5.39
N GLY A 112 1.08 14.27 -6.49
CA GLY A 112 1.76 14.18 -7.78
C GLY A 112 2.19 15.56 -8.27
N VAL A 113 3.31 15.61 -8.98
CA VAL A 113 3.83 16.83 -9.64
C VAL A 113 3.74 16.62 -11.14
N PHE A 114 3.23 17.60 -11.88
CA PHE A 114 2.94 17.50 -13.30
C PHE A 114 3.50 18.68 -14.08
N ASP A 115 3.93 18.42 -15.31
CA ASP A 115 4.21 19.45 -16.33
C ASP A 115 2.95 19.72 -17.15
N ASN A 116 2.51 20.97 -17.17
CA ASN A 116 1.31 21.42 -17.88
C ASN A 116 1.66 21.67 -19.35
N ASN A 117 1.23 20.77 -20.24
CA ASN A 117 1.56 20.90 -21.66
C ASN A 117 0.51 21.69 -22.44
N ASN A 118 -0.61 22.02 -21.80
CA ASN A 118 -1.76 22.66 -22.44
C ASN A 118 -1.61 24.16 -22.66
N LEU A 119 -0.69 24.80 -21.96
CA LEU A 119 -0.43 26.24 -22.13
C LEU A 119 0.27 26.56 -23.47
N GLN A 120 0.85 25.55 -24.13
CA GLN A 120 1.67 25.71 -25.33
C GLN A 120 1.06 25.04 -26.57
N ALA A 121 -0.06 24.34 -26.41
CA ALA A 121 -0.70 23.59 -27.48
C ALA A 121 -1.39 24.54 -28.48
N GLY A 122 -0.69 24.91 -29.55
CA GLY A 122 -1.33 25.29 -30.80
C GLY A 122 -1.95 24.04 -31.43
N GLU A 123 -3.27 24.00 -31.52
CA GLU A 123 -4.14 23.01 -32.21
C GLU A 123 -3.94 21.49 -31.97
N GLY A 124 -2.90 21.04 -31.26
CA GLY A 124 -2.67 19.64 -30.91
C GLY A 124 -3.10 19.27 -29.49
N TRP A 125 -3.61 18.05 -29.28
CA TRP A 125 -3.88 17.52 -27.94
C TRP A 125 -2.58 17.18 -27.20
N ALA A 126 -2.00 18.15 -26.50
CA ALA A 126 -0.89 17.90 -25.59
C ALA A 126 -1.40 17.28 -24.28
N THR A 127 -0.75 16.22 -23.81
CA THR A 127 -1.08 15.53 -22.55
C THR A 127 -0.15 16.00 -21.44
N ASP A 128 -0.69 16.25 -20.25
CA ASP A 128 0.13 16.61 -19.09
C ASP A 128 1.01 15.43 -18.67
N ARG A 129 2.29 15.68 -18.38
CA ARG A 129 3.27 14.65 -18.03
C ARG A 129 3.55 14.62 -16.54
N LEU A 130 3.55 13.44 -15.94
CA LEU A 130 3.92 13.26 -14.53
C LEU A 130 5.43 13.41 -14.35
N ILE A 131 5.84 14.29 -13.43
CA ILE A 131 7.23 14.51 -13.03
C ILE A 131 7.54 13.59 -11.84
N GLY A 132 8.12 12.43 -12.12
CA GLY A 132 8.46 11.44 -11.10
C GLY A 132 7.32 10.47 -10.78
N LYS A 133 7.36 9.87 -9.59
CA LYS A 133 6.33 8.98 -9.07
C LYS A 133 5.37 9.74 -8.15
N VAL A 134 4.09 9.37 -8.19
CA VAL A 134 3.09 9.84 -7.21
C VAL A 134 3.52 9.44 -5.79
N ILE A 135 3.69 10.43 -4.94
CA ILE A 135 4.08 10.30 -3.54
C ILE A 135 2.86 9.79 -2.78
N ARG A 136 3.03 8.67 -2.08
CA ARG A 136 1.98 8.03 -1.28
C ARG A 136 2.45 7.91 0.15
N ILE A 137 1.75 8.59 1.07
CA ILE A 137 2.12 8.61 2.50
C ILE A 137 0.93 8.10 3.30
N ARG A 138 1.15 7.01 4.04
CA ARG A 138 0.15 6.48 4.97
C ARG A 138 0.09 7.33 6.22
N LEU A 139 -1.12 7.69 6.66
CA LEU A 139 -1.31 8.55 7.84
C LEU A 139 -0.97 7.83 9.16
N SER A 140 -1.04 6.50 9.20
CA SER A 140 -0.80 5.70 10.40
C SER A 140 0.65 5.73 10.88
N THR A 141 1.60 6.06 9.99
CA THR A 141 3.03 6.17 10.30
C THR A 141 3.40 7.53 10.89
N LEU A 142 2.52 8.53 10.80
CA LEU A 142 2.77 9.88 11.29
C LEU A 142 2.52 9.99 12.80
N GLU A 143 3.41 10.69 13.50
CA GLU A 143 3.23 11.03 14.90
C GLU A 143 2.24 12.18 15.06
N PHE A 144 1.46 12.14 16.14
CA PHE A 144 0.41 13.11 16.42
C PHE A 144 0.97 14.52 16.64
N GLY A 145 0.40 15.50 15.95
CA GLY A 145 0.71 16.92 16.14
C GLY A 145 2.11 17.33 15.67
N ARG A 146 2.93 16.38 15.22
CA ARG A 146 4.27 16.64 14.71
C ARG A 146 4.17 17.17 13.27
N ILE A 147 4.88 18.27 13.01
CA ILE A 147 5.03 18.80 11.66
C ILE A 147 6.21 18.08 11.02
N TYR A 148 5.94 17.29 9.99
CA TYR A 148 6.96 16.70 9.15
C TYR A 148 7.29 17.64 8.01
N LYS A 149 8.57 17.93 7.81
CA LYS A 149 9.08 18.66 6.64
C LYS A 149 9.78 17.64 5.75
N TYR A 150 9.23 17.43 4.56
CA TYR A 150 9.72 16.48 3.58
C TYR A 150 10.46 17.21 2.46
N ALA A 151 11.62 16.69 2.06
CA ALA A 151 12.27 16.95 0.78
C ALA A 151 12.29 15.63 0.01
N TYR A 152 11.26 15.39 -0.80
CA TYR A 152 11.04 14.11 -1.47
C TYR A 152 11.64 14.15 -2.88
N PRO A 153 12.62 13.30 -3.22
CA PRO A 153 13.18 13.29 -4.55
C PRO A 153 12.20 12.65 -5.53
N LEU A 154 11.84 13.40 -6.58
CA LEU A 154 11.01 12.96 -7.68
C LEU A 154 11.88 12.08 -8.59
N VAL A 155 11.52 10.81 -8.71
CA VAL A 155 12.26 9.83 -9.52
C VAL A 155 11.32 9.27 -10.59
N ALA A 156 11.75 9.33 -11.86
CA ALA A 156 11.02 8.76 -12.98
C ALA A 156 11.87 7.71 -13.70
N LEU A 157 11.19 6.72 -14.27
CA LEU A 157 11.80 5.74 -15.18
C LEU A 157 11.79 6.32 -16.60
N MET A 158 12.95 6.41 -17.24
CA MET A 158 13.09 6.78 -18.64
C MET A 158 13.76 5.63 -19.40
N PRO A 159 13.71 5.61 -20.75
CA PRO A 159 14.36 4.57 -21.56
C PRO A 159 15.85 4.38 -21.24
N ASP A 160 16.54 5.47 -20.87
CA ASP A 160 17.97 5.48 -20.52
C ASP A 160 18.25 5.11 -19.04
N GLY A 161 17.21 4.75 -18.27
CA GLY A 161 17.32 4.35 -16.87
C GLY A 161 16.55 5.23 -15.88
N VAL A 162 16.88 5.09 -14.60
CA VAL A 162 16.24 5.83 -13.51
C VAL A 162 16.89 7.21 -13.40
N LYS A 163 16.12 8.28 -13.60
CA LYS A 163 16.63 9.64 -13.48
C LYS A 163 15.88 10.41 -12.40
N LYS A 164 16.65 11.10 -11.55
CA LYS A 164 16.12 12.05 -10.59
C LYS A 164 15.60 13.28 -11.35
N MET A 165 14.30 13.51 -11.25
CA MET A 165 13.57 14.59 -11.91
C MET A 165 13.54 15.89 -11.10
N GLY A 166 13.97 15.87 -9.83
CA GLY A 166 14.03 17.02 -8.92
C GLY A 166 13.63 16.62 -7.49
N GLU A 167 13.32 17.59 -6.64
CA GLU A 167 12.87 17.39 -5.25
C GLU A 167 11.63 18.23 -4.95
N LEU A 168 10.63 17.62 -4.30
CA LEU A 168 9.43 18.30 -3.82
C LEU A 168 9.52 18.56 -2.32
N HIS A 169 9.39 19.83 -1.93
CA HIS A 169 9.36 20.26 -0.55
C HIS A 169 7.92 20.48 -0.10
N PHE A 170 7.48 19.69 0.89
CA PHE A 170 6.15 19.84 1.48
C PHE A 170 6.18 19.57 2.98
N THR A 171 5.15 20.04 3.67
CA THR A 171 4.95 19.82 5.09
C THR A 171 3.68 19.04 5.31
N LEU A 172 3.71 18.11 6.28
CA LEU A 172 2.57 17.26 6.60
C LEU A 172 2.39 17.23 8.11
N ARG A 173 1.17 17.52 8.57
CA ARG A 173 0.79 17.45 9.99
C ARG A 173 -0.53 16.71 10.13
N PHE A 174 -0.58 15.75 11.04
CA PHE A 174 -1.80 15.02 11.35
C PHE A 174 -2.22 15.25 12.81
N ILE A 175 -3.42 15.79 13.00
CA ILE A 175 -4.01 16.14 14.29
C ILE A 175 -5.18 15.18 14.55
N TYR A 176 -5.16 14.49 15.68
CA TYR A 176 -6.30 13.70 16.14
C TYR A 176 -7.23 14.57 16.99
N THR A 177 -8.51 14.55 16.68
CA THR A 177 -9.55 15.22 17.49
C THR A 177 -10.16 14.27 18.53
N LYS A 178 -10.09 12.95 18.31
CA LYS A 178 -10.60 11.93 19.26
C LYS A 178 -9.62 11.56 20.38
N GLY A 179 -10.16 11.12 21.51
CA GLY A 179 -9.40 10.63 22.68
C GLY A 179 -8.58 9.37 22.40
N SER A 180 -7.65 9.03 23.30
CA SER A 180 -6.70 7.92 23.09
C SER A 180 -7.34 6.52 23.04
N GLY A 181 -8.48 6.30 23.72
CA GLY A 181 -9.22 5.04 23.67
C GLY A 181 -9.86 4.79 22.30
N ASP A 182 -10.52 5.80 21.73
CA ASP A 182 -11.12 5.74 20.39
C ASP A 182 -10.09 5.45 19.29
N LYS A 183 -8.86 5.94 19.46
CA LYS A 183 -7.74 5.67 18.55
C LYS A 183 -7.44 4.18 18.47
N ILE A 184 -7.52 3.45 19.58
CA ILE A 184 -7.26 2.01 19.64
C ILE A 184 -8.48 1.23 19.13
N TYR A 185 -9.68 1.65 19.55
CA TYR A 185 -10.94 1.04 19.12
C TYR A 185 -11.08 1.01 17.59
N GLN A 186 -10.64 2.06 16.91
CA GLN A 186 -10.70 2.13 15.45
C GLN A 186 -9.91 1.00 14.75
N TYR A 187 -8.79 0.54 15.31
CA TYR A 187 -8.03 -0.57 14.73
C TYR A 187 -8.75 -1.91 14.84
N THR A 188 -9.68 -2.04 15.79
CA THR A 188 -10.50 -3.26 15.96
C THR A 188 -11.66 -3.34 14.98
N GLN A 189 -12.08 -2.18 14.45
CA GLN A 189 -13.20 -2.10 13.52
C GLN A 189 -12.82 -2.61 12.12
N PRO A 190 -13.78 -3.23 11.39
CA PRO A 190 -13.55 -3.62 10.00
C PRO A 190 -13.25 -2.40 9.14
N MET A 191 -12.37 -2.56 8.14
CA MET A 191 -11.96 -1.46 7.25
C MET A 191 -13.06 -1.08 6.26
N LEU A 192 -13.89 -2.04 5.85
CA LEU A 192 -14.94 -1.84 4.86
C LEU A 192 -16.34 -1.93 5.48
N PRO A 193 -17.37 -1.40 4.79
CA PRO A 193 -18.76 -1.57 5.20
C PRO A 193 -19.15 -3.05 5.29
N LYS A 194 -20.08 -3.39 6.20
CA LYS A 194 -20.46 -4.79 6.47
C LYS A 194 -20.79 -5.61 5.20
N PRO A 195 -21.50 -5.06 4.19
CA PRO A 195 -21.87 -5.85 3.02
C PRO A 195 -20.73 -6.28 2.12
N ALA A 196 -19.59 -5.58 2.17
CA ALA A 196 -18.39 -6.01 1.47
C ALA A 196 -17.85 -7.37 1.96
N TYR A 197 -18.20 -7.79 3.19
CA TYR A 197 -17.80 -9.07 3.76
C TYR A 197 -18.87 -10.16 3.64
N THR A 198 -20.15 -9.80 3.71
CA THR A 198 -21.24 -10.78 3.57
C THR A 198 -21.40 -11.23 2.12
N ASN A 199 -21.33 -10.28 1.18
CA ASN A 199 -21.52 -10.51 -0.25
C ASN A 199 -20.33 -9.90 -1.01
N PRO A 200 -19.16 -10.57 -1.01
CA PRO A 200 -17.99 -10.04 -1.68
C PRO A 200 -18.21 -9.99 -3.20
N MET A 201 -17.88 -8.86 -3.81
CA MET A 201 -17.79 -8.74 -5.27
C MET A 201 -16.58 -9.50 -5.79
N SER A 202 -16.66 -10.00 -7.03
CA SER A 202 -15.51 -10.64 -7.65
C SER A 202 -14.42 -9.61 -7.95
N VAL A 203 -13.16 -10.06 -8.00
CA VAL A 203 -12.01 -9.17 -8.30
C VAL A 203 -12.23 -8.44 -9.63
N TYR A 204 -12.74 -9.15 -10.64
CA TYR A 204 -13.07 -8.56 -11.95
C TYR A 204 -14.14 -7.47 -11.86
N GLN A 205 -15.19 -7.68 -11.06
CA GLN A 205 -16.24 -6.67 -10.85
C GLN A 205 -15.68 -5.42 -10.17
N ILE A 206 -14.82 -5.60 -9.15
CA ILE A 206 -14.16 -4.48 -8.45
C ILE A 206 -13.28 -3.68 -9.42
N ASP A 207 -12.47 -4.36 -10.23
CA ASP A 207 -11.59 -3.69 -11.20
C ASP A 207 -12.38 -2.98 -12.31
N SER A 208 -13.48 -3.59 -12.79
CA SER A 208 -14.37 -2.99 -13.79
C SER A 208 -15.04 -1.73 -13.24
N LEU A 209 -15.62 -1.80 -12.03
CA LEU A 209 -16.23 -0.66 -11.35
C LEU A 209 -15.21 0.45 -11.08
N ARG A 210 -13.98 0.09 -10.68
CA ARG A 210 -12.89 1.06 -10.51
C ARG A 210 -12.61 1.81 -11.80
N ASN A 211 -12.46 1.11 -12.91
CA ASN A 211 -12.18 1.73 -14.20
C ASN A 211 -13.32 2.67 -14.64
N GLN A 212 -14.57 2.33 -14.35
CA GLN A 212 -15.72 3.21 -14.59
C GLN A 212 -15.70 4.44 -13.67
N ALA A 213 -15.43 4.26 -12.38
CA ALA A 213 -15.33 5.35 -11.40
C ALA A 213 -14.23 6.36 -11.80
N VAL A 214 -13.05 5.88 -12.19
CA VAL A 214 -11.94 6.70 -12.68
C VAL A 214 -12.37 7.54 -13.89
N ARG A 215 -13.07 6.95 -14.87
CA ARG A 215 -13.59 7.68 -16.04
C ARG A 215 -14.57 8.77 -15.63
N HIS A 216 -15.49 8.50 -14.70
CA HIS A 216 -16.44 9.49 -14.22
C HIS A 216 -15.77 10.65 -13.47
N ILE A 217 -14.78 10.34 -12.64
CA ILE A 217 -13.99 11.37 -11.92
C ILE A 217 -13.22 12.23 -12.93
N ALA A 218 -12.58 11.61 -13.92
CA ALA A 218 -11.87 12.32 -14.99
C ALA A 218 -12.80 13.28 -15.77
N MET A 219 -14.00 12.82 -16.15
CA MET A 219 -14.97 13.65 -16.85
C MET A 219 -15.46 14.84 -16.00
N ARG A 220 -15.62 14.64 -14.68
CA ARG A 220 -16.02 15.70 -13.75
C ARG A 220 -14.90 16.73 -13.55
N LEU A 221 -13.69 16.25 -13.31
CA LEU A 221 -12.52 17.10 -13.02
C LEU A 221 -11.99 17.84 -14.26
N ALA A 222 -12.27 17.34 -15.47
CA ALA A 222 -11.98 18.06 -16.71
C ALA A 222 -12.80 19.35 -16.86
N ARG A 223 -13.94 19.46 -16.16
CA ARG A 223 -14.80 20.66 -16.14
C ARG A 223 -14.49 21.59 -14.96
N ALA A 224 -13.54 21.24 -14.10
CA ALA A 224 -13.16 22.08 -12.98
C ALA A 224 -12.28 23.25 -13.44
N GLU A 225 -12.24 24.32 -12.65
CA GLU A 225 -11.33 25.45 -12.87
C GLU A 225 -10.30 25.49 -11.74
N PRO A 226 -9.00 25.29 -12.03
CA PRO A 226 -8.41 24.87 -13.31
C PRO A 226 -8.63 23.37 -13.64
N PRO A 227 -8.69 22.98 -14.93
CA PRO A 227 -9.09 21.64 -15.34
C PRO A 227 -8.03 20.60 -15.03
N LEU A 228 -8.49 19.45 -14.56
CA LEU A 228 -7.69 18.24 -14.34
C LEU A 228 -8.11 17.20 -15.37
N ARG A 229 -7.23 16.96 -16.35
CA ARG A 229 -7.51 16.05 -17.47
C ARG A 229 -7.39 14.58 -17.07
N ARG A 230 -7.85 13.72 -17.98
CA ARG A 230 -7.94 12.28 -17.76
C ARG A 230 -6.59 11.66 -17.40
N GLU A 231 -5.51 12.05 -18.06
CA GLU A 231 -4.16 11.55 -17.82
C GLU A 231 -3.65 11.84 -16.41
N VAL A 232 -4.01 13.00 -15.85
CA VAL A 232 -3.64 13.41 -14.49
C VAL A 232 -4.42 12.59 -13.46
N VAL A 233 -5.71 12.39 -13.72
CA VAL A 233 -6.57 11.58 -12.86
C VAL A 233 -6.16 10.11 -12.91
N GLU A 234 -5.90 9.56 -14.09
CA GLU A 234 -5.42 8.20 -14.27
C GLU A 234 -4.05 8.00 -13.63
N SER A 235 -3.09 8.93 -13.77
CA SER A 235 -1.78 8.78 -13.10
C SER A 235 -1.88 8.88 -11.58
N MET A 236 -2.72 9.76 -11.02
CA MET A 236 -2.95 9.86 -9.57
C MET A 236 -3.64 8.62 -9.00
N LEU A 237 -4.67 8.11 -9.70
CA LEU A 237 -5.47 6.96 -9.27
C LEU A 237 -4.89 5.61 -9.69
N SER A 238 -3.99 5.60 -10.68
CA SER A 238 -3.39 4.37 -11.19
C SER A 238 -2.71 3.63 -10.05
N GLY A 239 -3.23 2.44 -9.79
CA GLY A 239 -2.48 1.39 -9.13
C GLY A 239 -1.37 0.86 -10.03
N ARG A 240 -0.68 -0.18 -9.57
CA ARG A 240 0.15 -0.99 -10.46
C ARG A 240 -0.76 -1.47 -11.61
N GLY A 241 -0.52 -0.98 -12.81
CA GLY A 241 -1.23 -1.45 -14.00
C GLY A 241 -0.95 -2.93 -14.24
N PRO A 242 -1.75 -3.61 -15.08
CA PRO A 242 -1.64 -5.04 -15.39
C PRO A 242 -0.47 -5.36 -16.34
N VAL A 243 0.62 -4.62 -16.24
CA VAL A 243 1.81 -4.81 -17.06
C VAL A 243 2.73 -5.73 -16.28
N TRP A 244 3.19 -6.83 -16.86
CA TRP A 244 4.25 -7.65 -16.26
C TRP A 244 5.62 -7.01 -16.47
N SER A 245 6.50 -7.09 -15.46
CA SER A 245 7.91 -6.70 -15.60
C SER A 245 8.80 -7.62 -14.77
N ILE A 246 9.79 -8.25 -15.42
CA ILE A 246 10.76 -9.14 -14.74
C ILE A 246 11.49 -8.44 -13.58
N ARG A 247 11.82 -7.15 -13.74
CA ARG A 247 12.39 -6.28 -12.71
C ARG A 247 11.54 -6.27 -11.44
N ARG A 248 10.22 -6.11 -11.61
CA ARG A 248 9.27 -6.09 -10.49
C ARG A 248 9.10 -7.47 -9.86
N GLY A 249 9.09 -8.52 -10.66
CA GLY A 249 9.14 -9.90 -10.17
C GLY A 249 10.35 -10.16 -9.26
N LYS A 250 11.55 -9.74 -9.70
CA LYS A 250 12.79 -9.87 -8.92
C LYS A 250 12.75 -9.06 -7.62
N ALA A 251 12.25 -7.82 -7.66
CA ALA A 251 12.11 -6.98 -6.46
C ALA A 251 11.13 -7.61 -5.45
N ASN A 252 9.97 -8.10 -5.90
CA ASN A 252 9.02 -8.78 -5.02
C ASN A 252 9.62 -10.07 -4.43
N PHE A 253 10.34 -10.86 -5.23
CA PHE A 253 11.01 -12.07 -4.75
C PHE A 253 12.08 -11.78 -3.69
N GLN A 254 12.88 -10.72 -3.89
CA GLN A 254 13.87 -10.33 -2.91
C GLN A 254 13.26 -9.86 -1.60
N ARG A 255 12.14 -9.12 -1.64
CA ARG A 255 11.41 -8.74 -0.42
C ARG A 255 10.95 -9.96 0.38
N VAL A 256 10.48 -11.01 -0.31
CA VAL A 256 10.18 -12.31 0.31
C VAL A 256 11.45 -12.91 0.93
N MET A 257 12.54 -12.96 0.17
CA MET A 257 13.82 -13.51 0.65
C MET A 257 14.37 -12.75 1.86
N GLU A 258 14.25 -11.43 1.89
CA GLU A 258 14.65 -10.60 3.02
C GLU A 258 13.87 -10.93 4.29
N CYS A 259 12.57 -11.13 4.17
CA CYS A 259 11.75 -11.58 5.29
C CYS A 259 12.12 -13.01 5.73
N LEU A 260 12.53 -13.86 4.79
CA LEU A 260 12.96 -15.24 5.05
C LEU A 260 14.41 -15.36 5.56
N LYS A 261 15.20 -14.28 5.61
CA LYS A 261 16.56 -14.29 6.20
C LYS A 261 16.55 -14.87 7.63
N PHE A 262 15.52 -14.58 8.42
CA PHE A 262 15.36 -15.16 9.76
C PHE A 262 15.28 -16.69 9.75
N PHE A 263 14.56 -17.30 8.80
CA PHE A 263 14.49 -18.76 8.66
C PHE A 263 15.83 -19.34 8.24
N LYS A 264 16.54 -18.68 7.31
CA LYS A 264 17.88 -19.11 6.91
C LYS A 264 18.85 -19.07 8.10
N THR A 265 18.85 -17.99 8.89
CA THR A 265 19.65 -17.90 10.11
C THR A 265 19.26 -18.97 11.13
N ALA A 266 17.97 -19.27 11.29
CA ALA A 266 17.50 -20.33 12.17
C ALA A 266 17.95 -21.72 11.69
N LEU A 267 17.91 -22.01 10.38
CA LEU A 267 18.41 -23.27 9.81
C LEU A 267 19.91 -23.45 10.00
N ILE A 268 20.70 -22.39 9.76
CA ILE A 268 22.14 -22.41 10.02
C ILE A 268 22.41 -22.64 11.51
N TRP A 269 21.66 -21.95 12.39
CA TRP A 269 21.80 -22.13 13.83
C TRP A 269 21.42 -23.54 14.29
N LEU A 270 20.38 -24.14 13.71
CA LEU A 270 20.02 -25.54 13.97
C LEU A 270 21.11 -26.50 13.49
N ASP A 271 21.74 -26.21 12.34
CA ASP A 271 22.86 -27.01 11.85
C ASP A 271 24.11 -26.85 12.74
N ASP A 272 24.39 -25.64 13.23
CA ASP A 272 25.44 -25.36 14.21
C ASP A 272 25.21 -26.12 15.54
N LEU A 273 23.94 -26.22 15.98
CA LEU A 273 23.55 -27.03 17.15
C LEU A 273 23.74 -28.53 16.88
N ARG A 274 23.37 -29.00 15.69
CA ARG A 274 23.55 -30.39 15.27
C ARG A 274 25.03 -30.78 15.19
N GLN A 275 25.89 -29.86 14.77
CA GLN A 275 27.33 -30.06 14.65
C GLN A 275 28.10 -29.81 15.97
N TRP A 276 27.41 -29.50 17.07
CA TRP A 276 28.00 -29.27 18.40
C TRP A 276 29.13 -28.22 18.42
N LYS A 277 29.07 -27.24 17.52
CA LYS A 277 30.12 -26.21 17.36
C LYS A 277 30.38 -25.43 18.65
N ASN A 278 29.33 -25.19 19.43
CA ASN A 278 29.40 -24.57 20.76
C ASN A 278 28.76 -25.49 21.81
N SER A 279 29.57 -26.34 22.43
CA SER A 279 29.12 -27.37 23.40
C SER A 279 28.28 -26.82 24.57
N ARG A 280 28.63 -25.64 25.09
CA ARG A 280 27.84 -25.00 26.17
C ARG A 280 26.42 -24.63 25.73
N THR A 281 26.27 -24.12 24.51
CA THR A 281 24.96 -23.69 24.00
C THR A 281 24.08 -24.88 23.61
N THR A 282 24.66 -25.95 23.08
CA THR A 282 23.90 -27.18 22.76
C THR A 282 23.38 -27.87 24.01
N ILE A 283 24.17 -27.95 25.07
CA ILE A 283 23.74 -28.53 26.36
C ILE A 283 22.56 -27.75 26.95
N VAL A 284 22.64 -26.41 26.98
CA VAL A 284 21.54 -25.56 27.47
C VAL A 284 20.29 -25.74 26.61
N MET A 285 20.43 -25.75 25.28
CA MET A 285 19.29 -25.95 24.38
C MET A 285 18.67 -27.34 24.53
N PHE A 286 19.49 -28.37 24.73
CA PHE A 286 19.02 -29.73 25.00
C PHE A 286 18.24 -29.79 26.32
N ALA A 287 18.75 -29.17 27.39
CA ALA A 287 18.05 -29.09 28.66
C ALA A 287 16.69 -28.36 28.54
N VAL A 288 16.66 -27.22 27.83
CA VAL A 288 15.41 -26.48 27.53
C VAL A 288 14.46 -27.33 26.69
N PHE A 289 14.96 -28.06 25.70
CA PHE A 289 14.16 -28.98 24.89
C PHE A 289 13.57 -30.12 25.74
N SER A 290 14.36 -30.74 26.62
CA SER A 290 13.87 -31.77 27.55
C SER A 290 12.76 -31.24 28.47
N VAL A 291 12.90 -30.00 28.95
CA VAL A 291 11.85 -29.33 29.75
C VAL A 291 10.58 -29.13 28.92
N PHE A 292 10.68 -28.72 27.65
CA PHE A 292 9.51 -28.58 26.77
C PHE A 292 8.85 -29.92 26.42
N VAL A 293 9.63 -30.99 26.26
CA VAL A 293 9.08 -32.34 26.02
C VAL A 293 8.31 -32.84 27.25
N TYR A 294 8.85 -32.61 28.45
CA TYR A 294 8.20 -33.04 29.69
C TYR A 294 6.98 -32.18 30.06
N TYR A 295 7.08 -30.86 29.87
CA TYR A 295 6.01 -29.89 30.11
C TYR A 295 5.52 -29.28 28.80
N SER A 296 4.88 -30.10 27.97
CA SER A 296 4.34 -29.67 26.67
C SER A 296 3.34 -28.50 26.77
N GLU A 297 2.70 -28.34 27.92
CA GLU A 297 1.78 -27.23 28.22
C GLU A 297 2.48 -25.86 28.25
N ILE A 298 3.80 -25.81 28.51
CA ILE A 298 4.57 -24.56 28.64
C ILE A 298 5.03 -24.02 27.27
N ILE A 299 5.02 -24.84 26.21
CA ILE A 299 5.51 -24.47 24.87
C ILE A 299 4.77 -23.24 24.33
N ILE A 300 3.44 -23.25 24.40
CA ILE A 300 2.59 -22.17 23.87
C ILE A 300 2.77 -20.87 24.68
N PRO A 301 2.70 -20.88 26.04
CA PRO A 301 3.04 -19.72 26.86
C PRO A 301 4.44 -19.15 26.58
N SER A 302 5.46 -20.00 26.50
CA SER A 302 6.85 -19.56 26.23
C SER A 302 6.98 -18.91 24.86
N PHE A 303 6.25 -19.40 23.85
CA PHE A 303 6.21 -18.76 22.54
C PHE A 303 5.63 -17.34 22.61
N PHE A 304 4.48 -17.13 23.26
CA PHE A 304 3.90 -15.78 23.40
C PHE A 304 4.75 -14.85 24.25
N ALA A 305 5.39 -15.35 25.31
CA ALA A 305 6.36 -14.60 26.11
C ALA A 305 7.56 -14.15 25.26
N PHE A 306 8.10 -15.04 24.42
CA PHE A 306 9.18 -14.71 23.50
C PHE A 306 8.77 -13.61 22.52
N LEU A 307 7.56 -13.69 21.93
CA LEU A 307 7.05 -12.65 21.04
C LEU A 307 6.92 -11.29 21.75
N PHE A 308 6.40 -11.29 22.98
CA PHE A 308 6.27 -10.09 23.80
C PHE A 308 7.64 -9.45 24.12
N LEU A 309 8.60 -10.25 24.59
CA LEU A 309 9.96 -9.79 24.90
C LEU A 309 10.69 -9.28 23.65
N LYS A 310 10.54 -9.96 22.50
CA LYS A 310 11.11 -9.52 21.22
C LYS A 310 10.52 -8.18 20.79
N ALA A 311 9.21 -8.02 20.90
CA ALA A 311 8.57 -6.74 20.61
C ALA A 311 9.05 -5.65 21.57
N LEU A 312 9.14 -5.90 22.88
CA LEU A 312 9.63 -4.93 23.86
C LEU A 312 11.10 -4.54 23.61
N ARG A 313 11.96 -5.49 23.24
CA ARG A 313 13.36 -5.19 22.88
C ARG A 313 13.45 -4.28 21.66
N ASN A 314 12.59 -4.49 20.67
CA ASN A 314 12.55 -3.66 19.47
C ASN A 314 11.97 -2.25 19.72
N TYR A 315 11.18 -2.05 20.78
CA TYR A 315 10.72 -0.73 21.19
C TYR A 315 11.89 0.21 21.51
N PHE A 316 12.91 -0.32 22.19
CA PHE A 316 14.11 0.44 22.56
C PHE A 316 15.05 0.70 21.38
N LYS A 317 15.05 -0.16 20.35
CA LYS A 317 15.88 -0.03 19.14
C LYS A 317 15.16 0.67 17.97
N ARG A 318 14.16 1.50 18.27
CA ARG A 318 13.24 2.06 17.28
C ARG A 318 13.93 3.06 16.32
N PRO A 319 13.83 2.88 14.99
CA PRO A 319 14.24 3.90 14.03
C PRO A 319 13.29 5.12 14.10
N ARG A 320 13.84 6.35 14.10
CA ARG A 320 13.09 7.61 14.28
C ARG A 320 12.78 8.36 12.97
N ASP A 321 13.27 7.89 11.84
CA ASP A 321 13.11 8.55 10.53
C ASP A 321 11.99 7.91 9.70
N ILE A 322 11.04 8.74 9.26
CA ILE A 322 9.82 8.36 8.51
C ILE A 322 9.93 8.78 7.05
N LEU A 323 11.03 8.44 6.40
CA LEU A 323 11.23 8.70 4.97
C LEU A 323 11.62 7.40 4.27
N CYS A 324 10.61 6.71 3.74
CA CYS A 324 10.80 5.50 2.95
C CYS A 324 10.78 5.89 1.47
N LEU A 325 11.91 6.40 0.99
CA LEU A 325 12.31 6.17 -0.38
C LEU A 325 13.65 5.45 -0.30
N ASP A 326 13.58 4.12 -0.33
CA ASP A 326 14.76 3.27 -0.29
C ASP A 326 15.07 2.82 -1.72
N THR A 327 15.96 3.55 -2.39
CA THR A 327 16.43 3.23 -3.75
C THR A 327 17.18 1.89 -3.82
N ASN A 328 17.67 1.39 -2.67
CA ASN A 328 18.38 0.13 -2.57
C ASN A 328 17.44 -1.08 -2.58
N LEU A 329 16.20 -0.92 -2.13
CA LEU A 329 15.20 -1.99 -2.16
C LEU A 329 14.59 -2.20 -3.57
N SER A 330 14.81 -1.25 -4.47
CA SER A 330 14.36 -1.31 -5.88
C SER A 330 15.42 -1.83 -6.87
N GLN A 331 16.59 -2.28 -6.40
CA GLN A 331 17.71 -2.78 -7.23
C GLN A 331 17.93 -2.00 -8.53
N VAL A 332 18.30 -0.73 -8.41
CA VAL A 332 18.58 0.12 -9.57
C VAL A 332 19.97 -0.14 -10.18
N GLU A 333 20.82 -0.97 -9.57
CA GLU A 333 22.23 -1.15 -9.99
C GLU A 333 22.67 -2.60 -10.26
N SER A 334 21.76 -3.52 -10.58
CA SER A 334 22.18 -4.82 -11.12
C SER A 334 21.28 -5.30 -12.23
N VAL A 335 21.50 -4.75 -13.43
CA VAL A 335 21.07 -5.33 -14.70
C VAL A 335 22.24 -5.27 -15.67
N ASN A 336 22.59 -6.44 -16.21
CA ASN A 336 23.65 -6.65 -17.17
C ASN A 336 23.12 -6.30 -18.57
N THR A 337 23.96 -5.82 -19.48
CA THR A 337 23.58 -5.42 -20.85
C THR A 337 23.21 -6.58 -21.79
N LEU A 338 22.97 -7.78 -21.26
CA LEU A 338 22.71 -9.02 -22.01
C LEU A 338 21.33 -9.66 -21.77
N ASP A 339 20.41 -8.96 -21.11
CA ASP A 339 18.99 -9.39 -21.04
C ASP A 339 18.21 -9.05 -22.34
N TRP A 340 18.89 -8.49 -23.35
CA TRP A 340 18.30 -8.09 -24.65
C TRP A 340 18.30 -9.20 -25.72
N GLN A 341 18.92 -10.36 -25.46
CA GLN A 341 19.09 -11.43 -26.45
C GLN A 341 18.27 -12.70 -26.20
N GLU A 342 17.53 -12.79 -25.09
CA GLU A 342 16.62 -13.93 -24.85
C GLU A 342 15.25 -13.75 -25.54
N GLU A 343 15.00 -12.58 -26.15
CA GLU A 343 13.83 -12.30 -27.02
C GLU A 343 14.08 -12.59 -28.51
N LEU A 344 15.25 -13.12 -28.89
CA LEU A 344 15.61 -13.38 -30.30
C LEU A 344 15.70 -14.88 -30.62
N ASP A 345 14.51 -15.48 -30.71
CA ASP A 345 14.17 -16.69 -31.49
C ASP A 345 14.70 -18.06 -31.01
N THR A 346 14.03 -19.15 -31.41
CA THR A 346 14.49 -20.54 -31.15
C THR A 346 14.98 -21.21 -32.45
N PHE A 347 15.93 -22.15 -32.33
CA PHE A 347 16.54 -22.88 -33.44
C PHE A 347 15.70 -24.06 -33.96
N PRO A 348 15.22 -24.01 -35.22
CA PRO A 348 14.36 -22.98 -35.77
C PRO A 348 12.90 -23.13 -35.28
N SER A 349 12.20 -22.02 -35.05
CA SER A 349 10.76 -21.94 -34.74
C SER A 349 9.91 -21.86 -36.01
N SER A 350 8.82 -22.63 -36.08
CA SER A 350 8.05 -22.92 -37.32
C SER A 350 6.60 -22.40 -37.33
N ALA A 351 6.25 -21.43 -36.48
CA ALA A 351 4.87 -20.93 -36.35
C ALA A 351 4.68 -19.51 -36.93
N PRO A 352 3.48 -19.17 -37.47
CA PRO A 352 3.18 -17.82 -37.97
C PRO A 352 3.22 -16.74 -36.85
N PHE A 353 3.61 -15.52 -37.24
CA PHE A 353 3.88 -14.38 -36.33
C PHE A 353 2.75 -14.04 -35.35
N GLU A 354 1.49 -14.23 -35.76
CA GLU A 354 0.33 -13.93 -34.91
C GLU A 354 0.17 -14.92 -33.73
N ASP A 355 0.52 -16.19 -33.92
CA ASP A 355 0.43 -17.23 -32.88
C ASP A 355 1.56 -17.10 -31.84
N LEU A 356 2.75 -16.66 -32.27
CA LEU A 356 3.87 -16.35 -31.39
C LEU A 356 3.58 -15.15 -30.49
N ARG A 357 3.01 -14.09 -31.06
CA ARG A 357 2.55 -12.92 -30.30
C ARG A 357 1.50 -13.31 -29.26
N LEU A 358 0.54 -14.16 -29.64
CA LEU A 358 -0.48 -14.65 -28.73
C LEU A 358 0.09 -15.52 -27.60
N ARG A 359 1.09 -16.38 -27.88
CA ARG A 359 1.76 -17.20 -26.86
C ARG A 359 2.59 -16.36 -25.90
N TYR A 360 3.31 -15.36 -26.41
CA TYR A 360 4.05 -14.40 -25.58
C TYR A 360 3.12 -13.55 -24.71
N ASP A 361 2.02 -13.04 -25.26
CA ASP A 361 1.02 -12.28 -24.50
C ASP A 361 0.37 -13.13 -23.40
N ARG A 362 0.14 -14.43 -23.67
CA ARG A 362 -0.33 -15.40 -22.66
C ARG A 362 0.71 -15.64 -21.57
N LEU A 363 1.99 -15.84 -21.94
CA LEU A 363 3.08 -16.02 -20.97
C LEU A 363 3.24 -14.76 -20.10
N ARG A 364 3.16 -13.58 -20.70
CA ARG A 364 3.19 -12.29 -20.02
C ARG A 364 2.03 -12.12 -19.05
N ALA A 365 0.83 -12.59 -19.42
CA ALA A 365 -0.33 -12.60 -18.54
C ALA A 365 -0.17 -13.59 -17.36
N ILE A 366 0.46 -14.75 -17.57
CA ILE A 366 0.78 -15.71 -16.50
C ILE A 366 1.88 -15.14 -15.59
N GLY A 367 2.94 -14.58 -16.17
CA GLY A 367 4.02 -13.92 -15.45
C GLY A 367 3.50 -12.78 -14.58
N TYR A 368 2.54 -12.00 -15.06
CA TYR A 368 1.86 -10.97 -14.28
C TYR A 368 1.15 -11.57 -13.05
N ARG A 369 0.40 -12.65 -13.20
CA ARG A 369 -0.28 -13.32 -12.08
C ARG A 369 0.70 -13.87 -11.04
N ILE A 370 1.83 -14.42 -11.48
CA ILE A 370 2.90 -14.87 -10.58
C ILE A 370 3.54 -13.66 -9.87
N GLU A 371 3.84 -12.58 -10.59
CA GLU A 371 4.36 -11.33 -10.00
C GLU A 371 3.42 -10.75 -8.94
N GLU A 372 2.12 -10.76 -9.22
CA GLU A 372 1.05 -10.29 -8.32
C GLU A 372 0.98 -11.16 -7.06
N THR A 373 0.90 -12.49 -7.19
CA THR A 373 0.86 -13.40 -6.03
C THR A 373 2.13 -13.35 -5.17
N VAL A 374 3.31 -13.22 -5.79
CA VAL A 374 4.57 -13.02 -5.05
C VAL A 374 4.59 -11.65 -4.36
N GLY A 375 4.02 -10.62 -5.01
CA GLY A 375 3.79 -9.31 -4.40
C GLY A 375 2.89 -9.40 -3.17
N ASP A 376 1.75 -10.08 -3.28
CA ASP A 376 0.82 -10.31 -2.16
C ASP A 376 1.50 -11.07 -1.01
N LEU A 377 2.26 -12.12 -1.31
CA LEU A 377 3.04 -12.84 -0.30
C LEU A 377 4.05 -11.92 0.39
N ALA A 378 4.77 -11.10 -0.38
CA ALA A 378 5.71 -10.12 0.15
C ALA A 378 5.01 -9.14 1.10
N THR A 379 3.82 -8.62 0.73
CA THR A 379 3.08 -7.71 1.62
C THR A 379 2.64 -8.38 2.91
N GLN A 380 2.22 -9.64 2.87
CA GLN A 380 1.83 -10.38 4.07
C GLN A 380 3.02 -10.61 5.00
N LEU A 381 4.18 -11.01 4.46
CA LEU A 381 5.41 -11.20 5.23
C LEU A 381 5.90 -9.88 5.81
N GLU A 382 5.83 -8.78 5.07
CA GLU A 382 6.18 -7.45 5.55
C GLU A 382 5.24 -6.96 6.65
N ARG A 383 3.93 -7.19 6.53
CA ARG A 383 2.97 -6.89 7.60
C ARG A 383 3.28 -7.70 8.85
N PHE A 384 3.65 -8.97 8.70
CA PHE A 384 4.09 -9.80 9.82
C PHE A 384 5.35 -9.22 10.49
N HIS A 385 6.34 -8.82 9.70
CA HIS A 385 7.53 -8.15 10.22
C HIS A 385 7.19 -6.79 10.87
N ALA A 386 6.23 -6.05 10.31
CA ALA A 386 5.78 -4.75 10.80
C ALA A 386 5.15 -4.82 12.19
N MET A 387 4.59 -5.98 12.60
CA MET A 387 4.12 -6.20 13.97
C MET A 387 5.22 -6.07 15.01
N PHE A 388 6.49 -6.33 14.64
CA PHE A 388 7.62 -6.30 15.55
C PHE A 388 8.52 -5.07 15.40
N SER A 389 8.34 -4.26 14.35
CA SER A 389 9.24 -3.15 14.00
C SER A 389 8.87 -1.79 14.61
N TRP A 390 7.75 -1.70 15.35
CA TRP A 390 7.22 -0.46 15.94
C TRP A 390 7.07 0.72 14.95
N ARG A 391 6.91 0.41 13.65
CA ARG A 391 6.64 1.41 12.60
C ARG A 391 5.29 2.08 12.84
N ASP A 392 4.25 1.28 13.06
CA ASP A 392 2.94 1.74 13.53
C ASP A 392 2.82 1.49 15.03
N ARG A 393 3.14 2.51 15.84
CA ARG A 393 3.18 2.42 17.32
C ARG A 393 1.91 1.81 17.94
N ARG A 394 0.76 2.01 17.30
CA ARG A 394 -0.55 1.59 17.82
C ARG A 394 -0.86 0.14 17.51
N ALA A 395 -0.66 -0.27 16.26
CA ALA A 395 -0.91 -1.64 15.85
C ALA A 395 0.07 -2.59 16.55
N THR A 396 1.34 -2.21 16.69
CA THR A 396 2.32 -2.99 17.45
C THR A 396 1.99 -3.01 18.95
N LEU A 397 1.46 -1.93 19.53
CA LEU A 397 1.03 -1.90 20.93
C LEU A 397 -0.15 -2.85 21.18
N ILE A 398 -1.17 -2.84 20.31
CA ILE A 398 -2.29 -3.78 20.39
C ILE A 398 -1.79 -5.22 20.29
N PHE A 399 -0.86 -5.48 19.36
CA PHE A 399 -0.23 -6.80 19.22
C PHE A 399 0.56 -7.20 20.47
N THR A 400 1.35 -6.30 21.07
CA THR A 400 2.10 -6.60 22.30
C THR A 400 1.18 -6.86 23.49
N LEU A 401 0.08 -6.12 23.63
CA LEU A 401 -0.93 -6.36 24.66
C LEU A 401 -1.61 -7.70 24.43
N PHE A 402 -1.95 -8.03 23.18
CA PHE A 402 -2.50 -9.33 22.82
C PHE A 402 -1.54 -10.46 23.18
N CYS A 403 -0.24 -10.35 22.86
CA CYS A 403 0.76 -11.35 23.24
C CYS A 403 0.89 -11.49 24.77
N LEU A 404 0.80 -10.40 25.52
CA LEU A 404 0.83 -10.42 26.98
C LEU A 404 -0.39 -11.12 27.57
N VAL A 405 -1.60 -10.77 27.09
CA VAL A 405 -2.84 -11.41 27.53
C VAL A 405 -2.86 -12.89 27.16
N ALA A 406 -2.44 -13.23 25.93
CA ALA A 406 -2.33 -14.62 25.49
C ALA A 406 -1.35 -15.40 26.38
N TRP A 407 -0.17 -14.82 26.67
CA TRP A 407 0.80 -15.43 27.58
C TRP A 407 0.17 -15.73 28.96
N MET A 408 -0.52 -14.76 29.55
CA MET A 408 -1.20 -14.94 30.84
C MET A 408 -2.30 -16.00 30.78
N VAL A 409 -3.14 -15.99 29.74
CA VAL A 409 -4.25 -16.94 29.59
C VAL A 409 -3.74 -18.36 29.39
N PHE A 410 -2.77 -18.59 28.49
CA PHE A 410 -2.21 -19.93 28.27
C PHE A 410 -1.38 -20.42 29.46
N TYR A 411 -0.85 -19.51 30.29
CA TYR A 411 -0.13 -19.88 31.52
C TYR A 411 -1.10 -20.27 32.66
N LEU A 412 -2.23 -19.57 32.79
CA LEU A 412 -3.16 -19.77 33.90
C LEU A 412 -4.26 -20.80 33.61
N VAL A 413 -4.63 -21.00 32.34
CA VAL A 413 -5.75 -21.86 31.94
C VAL A 413 -5.24 -23.16 31.33
N PRO A 414 -5.67 -24.34 31.81
CA PRO A 414 -5.24 -25.61 31.25
C PRO A 414 -5.66 -25.75 29.78
N PHE A 415 -4.77 -26.31 28.96
CA PHE A 415 -4.95 -26.43 27.50
C PHE A 415 -6.26 -27.13 27.11
N ARG A 416 -6.69 -28.12 27.90
CA ARG A 416 -7.93 -28.88 27.66
C ARG A 416 -9.17 -27.99 27.65
N LEU A 417 -9.23 -27.01 28.57
CA LEU A 417 -10.37 -26.08 28.65
C LEU A 417 -10.37 -25.11 27.48
N LEU A 418 -9.20 -24.62 27.08
CA LEU A 418 -9.06 -23.77 25.88
C LEU A 418 -9.45 -24.52 24.61
N PHE A 419 -9.05 -25.78 24.47
CA PHE A 419 -9.43 -26.62 23.34
C PHE A 419 -10.95 -26.86 23.31
N PHE A 420 -11.58 -27.11 24.46
CA PHE A 420 -13.03 -27.27 24.56
C PHE A 420 -13.78 -25.97 24.21
N LEU A 421 -13.34 -24.82 24.73
CA LEU A 421 -13.92 -23.50 24.40
C LEU A 421 -13.74 -23.16 22.91
N PHE A 422 -12.58 -23.48 22.34
CA PHE A 422 -12.31 -23.27 20.93
C PHE A 422 -13.16 -24.18 20.04
N GLY A 423 -13.28 -25.47 20.40
CA GLY A 423 -14.13 -26.43 19.70
C GLY A 423 -15.60 -26.04 19.72
N THR A 424 -16.12 -25.65 20.88
CA THR A 424 -17.51 -25.16 21.02
C THR A 424 -17.74 -23.87 20.23
N TYR A 425 -16.75 -22.95 20.18
CA TYR A 425 -16.81 -21.76 19.34
C TYR A 425 -16.84 -22.08 17.83
N LEU A 426 -16.05 -23.05 17.37
CA LEU A 426 -16.03 -23.49 15.96
C LEU A 426 -17.32 -24.21 15.55
N MET A 427 -17.84 -25.08 16.42
CA MET A 427 -19.08 -25.83 16.21
C MET A 427 -20.35 -24.96 16.37
N ARG A 428 -20.18 -23.67 16.70
CA ARG A 428 -21.29 -22.72 16.83
C ARG A 428 -22.16 -22.69 15.58
N SER A 429 -23.48 -22.73 15.80
CA SER A 429 -24.50 -22.72 14.76
C SER A 429 -24.30 -21.56 13.78
N PRO A 430 -24.54 -21.77 12.47
CA PRO A 430 -24.42 -20.73 11.44
C PRO A 430 -25.16 -19.42 11.78
N ARG A 431 -26.27 -19.50 12.53
CA ARG A 431 -27.05 -18.33 12.97
C ARG A 431 -26.27 -17.37 13.87
N PHE A 432 -25.29 -17.86 14.61
CA PHE A 432 -24.44 -17.04 15.46
C PHE A 432 -23.07 -16.74 14.83
N ARG A 433 -22.80 -17.25 13.62
CA ARG A 433 -21.55 -16.94 12.91
C ARG A 433 -21.63 -15.50 12.40
N VAL A 434 -20.94 -14.61 13.10
CA VAL A 434 -20.70 -13.24 12.62
C VAL A 434 -19.77 -13.33 11.42
N THR A 435 -20.22 -12.85 10.26
CA THR A 435 -19.49 -12.84 8.98
C THR A 435 -18.41 -11.75 8.90
N LEU A 436 -18.21 -10.99 9.98
CA LEU A 436 -17.21 -9.94 10.05
C LEU A 436 -15.83 -10.53 10.37
N PRO A 437 -14.76 -9.98 9.79
CA PRO A 437 -13.40 -10.40 10.11
C PRO A 437 -13.11 -10.23 11.61
N PRO A 438 -12.44 -11.20 12.25
CA PRO A 438 -12.08 -11.12 13.65
C PRO A 438 -11.10 -9.97 13.91
N ILE A 439 -11.10 -9.46 15.14
CA ILE A 439 -10.31 -8.29 15.57
C ILE A 439 -8.82 -8.41 15.17
N PRO A 440 -8.12 -9.55 15.39
CA PRO A 440 -6.71 -9.67 15.01
C PRO A 440 -6.49 -9.53 13.49
N GLN A 441 -7.43 -10.01 12.68
CA GLN A 441 -7.35 -9.89 11.22
C GLN A 441 -7.56 -8.44 10.77
N ASN A 442 -8.42 -7.68 11.45
CA ASN A 442 -8.62 -6.24 11.18
C ASN A 442 -7.35 -5.44 11.51
N VAL A 443 -6.73 -5.71 12.65
CA VAL A 443 -5.47 -5.07 13.04
C VAL A 443 -4.36 -5.41 12.04
N PHE A 444 -4.27 -6.69 11.62
CA PHE A 444 -3.26 -7.13 10.66
C PHE A 444 -3.41 -6.48 9.28
N ARG A 445 -4.65 -6.35 8.77
CA ARG A 445 -4.93 -5.70 7.48
C ARG A 445 -4.60 -4.20 7.47
N ARG A 446 -4.69 -3.55 8.63
CA ARG A 446 -4.38 -2.13 8.83
C ARG A 446 -2.87 -1.82 8.88
N LEU A 447 -2.01 -2.82 9.03
CA LEU A 447 -0.56 -2.65 9.10
C LEU A 447 0.05 -2.16 7.77
N PRO A 448 1.11 -1.34 7.84
CA PRO A 448 1.77 -0.81 6.66
C PRO A 448 2.58 -1.90 5.95
N SER A 449 2.55 -1.88 4.61
CA SER A 449 3.43 -2.65 3.72
C SER A 449 4.45 -1.71 3.08
N ARG A 450 5.60 -2.24 2.63
CA ARG A 450 6.63 -1.45 1.93
C ARG A 450 6.36 -1.30 0.43
N ASP A 451 5.26 -1.88 -0.05
CA ASP A 451 4.78 -1.75 -1.43
C ASP A 451 4.65 -0.30 -1.91
N ASP A 452 4.31 0.62 -0.99
CA ASP A 452 4.17 2.05 -1.25
C ASP A 452 5.53 2.67 -1.68
N CYS A 453 6.65 2.06 -1.26
CA CYS A 453 8.02 2.53 -1.52
C CYS A 453 8.62 1.99 -2.84
N LEU A 454 7.98 1.04 -3.54
CA LEU A 454 8.49 0.48 -4.80
C LEU A 454 8.23 1.40 -6.01
N LEU A 455 9.23 1.61 -6.87
CA LEU A 455 9.16 2.45 -8.08
C LEU A 455 8.42 1.81 -9.25
#